data_AF-A0A7V0WCP4-F1
#
_entry.id   AF-A0A7V0WCP4-F1
#
_cell.length_a   1.000
_cell.length_b   1.000
_cell.length_c   1.000
_cell.angle_alpha   90.00
_cell.angle_beta   90.00
_cell.angle_gamma   90.00
#
_symmetry.space_group_name_H-M   'P 1'
#
loop_
_entity.id
_entity.type
_entity.pdbx_description
1 polymer ?
#
loop_
_entity_poly.entity_id
_entity_poly.type
_entity_poly.pdbx_seq_one_letter_code
_entity_poly.pdbx_strand_id
1 'polypeptide(L)'
;LAPNPPTVIMMTGLQGSGKTTTSAKLAGHFRKSGRRPMLVAADLQRPAAIEQLITLGKQLDIPVFHSFEEKDPVTLAGQSLKQARLEAIDILIIDTAGRLHIDERLMEELKNIKQAVNPSETLFIADAMTGQDAVNIAKEFNETVGIDGIILTKMDGDARGGAALSIRSVTSKPIKFIGTGEKIDMIEQFYPDRIASRILGMGDVLSLIDKAQESFDELETADLQKKFLEDSFTFEDLRDNLRKIRSMGPLENILSMIPGMGKQLKGVDVDQKQFIKVEAIVDSMTPAERRHPKLLNGSRKKRIAMGSGTSVVDVNRVIKQQKEMKKMLKRFKGKGKKGMRMPAGFPPF
;
A
#
# COMPACT_ATOMS: atom_id res chain seq x y z
N LEU A 1 -16.15 -2.44 15.01
CA LEU A 1 -16.19 -3.91 15.11
C LEU A 1 -17.35 -4.29 16.01
N ALA A 2 -18.06 -5.37 15.70
CA ALA A 2 -19.17 -5.84 16.49
C ALA A 2 -18.68 -6.36 17.87
N PRO A 3 -19.45 -6.14 18.95
CA PRO A 3 -19.11 -6.70 20.27
C PRO A 3 -19.16 -8.23 20.28
N ASN A 4 -20.01 -8.82 19.44
CA ASN A 4 -20.13 -10.26 19.23
C ASN A 4 -19.70 -10.60 17.78
N PRO A 5 -18.53 -11.25 17.59
CA PRO A 5 -18.10 -11.68 16.26
C PRO A 5 -19.03 -12.70 15.59
N PRO A 6 -19.05 -12.79 14.24
CA PRO A 6 -18.27 -11.98 13.30
C PRO A 6 -18.86 -10.58 13.06
N THR A 7 -18.00 -9.60 12.80
CA THR A 7 -18.41 -8.33 12.19
C THR A 7 -18.68 -8.59 10.71
N VAL A 8 -19.92 -8.43 10.27
CA VAL A 8 -20.32 -8.66 8.87
C VAL A 8 -20.27 -7.34 8.11
N ILE A 9 -19.55 -7.33 6.99
CA ILE A 9 -19.38 -6.19 6.09
C ILE A 9 -19.91 -6.60 4.72
N MET A 10 -20.91 -5.86 4.21
CA MET A 10 -21.49 -6.09 2.89
C MET A 10 -20.96 -5.06 1.90
N MET A 11 -20.38 -5.52 0.80
CA MET A 11 -19.76 -4.66 -0.21
C MET A 11 -20.72 -4.45 -1.38
N THR A 12 -21.16 -3.22 -1.62
CA THR A 12 -22.11 -2.87 -2.68
C THR A 12 -21.53 -1.84 -3.63
N GLY A 13 -22.14 -1.66 -4.80
CA GLY A 13 -21.71 -0.69 -5.79
C GLY A 13 -21.78 -1.20 -7.22
N LEU A 14 -21.52 -0.32 -8.18
CA LEU A 14 -21.67 -0.63 -9.59
C LEU A 14 -20.66 -1.65 -10.10
N GLN A 15 -20.96 -2.24 -11.25
CA GLN A 15 -20.01 -3.04 -12.00
C GLN A 15 -18.77 -2.20 -12.35
N GLY A 16 -17.58 -2.79 -12.23
CA GLY A 16 -16.32 -2.10 -12.56
C GLY A 16 -15.82 -1.09 -11.52
N SER A 17 -16.55 -0.84 -10.42
CA SER A 17 -16.13 0.02 -9.30
C SER A 17 -15.00 -0.58 -8.44
N GLY A 18 -14.59 -1.83 -8.69
CA GLY A 18 -13.51 -2.48 -7.95
C GLY A 18 -13.93 -3.17 -6.65
N LYS A 19 -15.20 -3.57 -6.50
CA LYS A 19 -15.72 -4.32 -5.33
C LYS A 19 -14.84 -5.52 -4.96
N THR A 20 -14.71 -6.51 -5.84
CA THR A 20 -13.93 -7.74 -5.59
C THR A 20 -12.51 -7.47 -5.13
N THR A 21 -11.80 -6.56 -5.81
CA THR A 21 -10.44 -6.18 -5.44
C THR A 21 -10.41 -5.45 -4.09
N THR A 22 -11.38 -4.56 -3.84
CA THR A 22 -11.48 -3.81 -2.57
C THR A 22 -11.81 -4.72 -1.40
N SER A 23 -12.67 -5.72 -1.60
CA SER A 23 -12.97 -6.77 -0.62
C SER A 23 -11.70 -7.50 -0.19
N ALA A 24 -10.87 -7.93 -1.15
CA ALA A 24 -9.59 -8.56 -0.86
C ALA A 24 -8.60 -7.62 -0.14
N LYS A 25 -8.45 -6.38 -0.62
CA LYS A 25 -7.60 -5.35 0.02
C LYS A 25 -8.01 -5.10 1.48
N LEU A 26 -9.30 -4.93 1.73
CA LEU A 26 -9.84 -4.68 3.05
C LEU A 26 -9.62 -5.88 3.98
N ALA A 27 -9.81 -7.10 3.48
CA ALA A 27 -9.48 -8.32 4.21
C ALA A 27 -7.98 -8.37 4.56
N GLY A 28 -7.09 -8.08 3.61
CA GLY A 28 -5.65 -7.98 3.83
C GLY A 28 -5.28 -6.93 4.90
N HIS A 29 -5.92 -5.77 4.87
CA HIS A 29 -5.75 -4.72 5.89
C HIS A 29 -6.13 -5.21 7.29
N PHE A 30 -7.28 -5.87 7.43
CA PHE A 30 -7.69 -6.43 8.72
C PHE A 30 -6.78 -7.55 9.21
N ARG A 31 -6.32 -8.43 8.31
CA ARG A 31 -5.35 -9.48 8.65
C ARG A 31 -4.06 -8.89 9.20
N LYS A 32 -3.52 -7.83 8.58
CA LYS A 32 -2.31 -7.13 9.06
C LYS A 32 -2.52 -6.57 10.49
N SER A 33 -3.74 -6.15 10.81
CA SER A 33 -4.14 -5.70 12.15
C SER A 33 -4.43 -6.83 13.15
N GLY A 34 -4.02 -8.08 12.85
CA GLY A 34 -4.17 -9.24 13.74
C GLY A 34 -5.58 -9.86 13.78
N ARG A 35 -6.45 -9.51 12.82
CA ARG A 35 -7.81 -10.07 12.71
C ARG A 35 -7.83 -11.33 11.83
N ARG A 36 -8.92 -12.09 11.92
CA ARG A 36 -9.18 -13.32 11.16
C ARG A 36 -10.33 -13.11 10.16
N PRO A 37 -10.07 -12.44 9.03
CA PRO A 37 -11.10 -12.20 8.01
C PRO A 37 -11.42 -13.45 7.19
N MET A 38 -12.64 -13.51 6.67
CA MET A 38 -13.08 -14.43 5.62
C MET A 38 -13.81 -13.65 4.53
N LEU A 39 -13.54 -13.99 3.28
CA LEU A 39 -14.21 -13.43 2.10
C LEU A 39 -15.38 -14.33 1.69
N VAL A 40 -16.43 -13.76 1.10
CA VAL A 40 -17.59 -14.50 0.57
C VAL A 40 -17.83 -14.09 -0.88
N ALA A 41 -17.83 -15.07 -1.78
CA ALA A 41 -18.02 -14.85 -3.21
C ALA A 41 -19.51 -14.84 -3.58
N ALA A 42 -20.22 -13.75 -3.26
CA ALA A 42 -21.66 -13.62 -3.54
C ALA A 42 -21.98 -12.98 -4.92
N ASP A 43 -20.97 -12.65 -5.74
CA ASP A 43 -21.15 -12.30 -7.16
C ASP A 43 -21.29 -13.59 -8.00
N LEU A 44 -22.47 -14.20 -7.94
CA LEU A 44 -22.78 -15.46 -8.64
C LEU A 44 -23.12 -15.27 -10.13
N GLN A 45 -23.30 -14.02 -10.58
CA GLN A 45 -23.77 -13.70 -11.93
C GLN A 45 -22.60 -13.42 -12.89
N ARG A 46 -21.49 -12.86 -12.39
CA ARG A 46 -20.35 -12.49 -13.22
C ARG A 46 -19.46 -13.71 -13.50
N PRO A 47 -19.13 -14.00 -14.78
CA PRO A 47 -18.19 -15.06 -15.12
C PRO A 47 -16.84 -14.89 -14.42
N ALA A 48 -16.30 -16.00 -13.90
CA ALA A 48 -15.01 -16.06 -13.21
C ALA A 48 -14.89 -15.19 -11.93
N ALA A 49 -15.98 -14.61 -11.41
CA ALA A 49 -15.91 -13.75 -10.23
C ALA A 49 -15.54 -14.52 -8.96
N ILE A 50 -16.06 -15.75 -8.82
CA ILE A 50 -15.73 -16.67 -7.72
C ILE A 50 -14.24 -17.02 -7.77
N GLU A 51 -13.74 -17.44 -8.94
CA GLU A 51 -12.35 -17.82 -9.16
C GLU A 51 -11.39 -16.65 -8.95
N GLN A 52 -11.79 -15.45 -9.37
CA GLN A 52 -11.04 -14.22 -9.11
C GLN A 52 -10.89 -13.98 -7.61
N LEU A 53 -11.98 -14.05 -6.85
CA LEU A 53 -11.92 -13.83 -5.40
C LEU A 53 -11.13 -14.93 -4.69
N ILE A 54 -11.24 -16.19 -5.11
CA ILE A 54 -10.42 -17.30 -4.60
C ILE A 54 -8.94 -17.03 -4.85
N THR A 55 -8.57 -16.56 -6.04
CA THR A 55 -7.18 -16.26 -6.39
C THR A 55 -6.61 -15.15 -5.49
N LEU A 56 -7.38 -14.08 -5.29
CA LEU A 56 -7.00 -12.98 -4.38
C LEU A 56 -6.90 -13.44 -2.93
N GLY A 57 -7.85 -14.27 -2.46
CA GLY A 57 -7.83 -14.85 -1.13
C GLY A 57 -6.58 -15.71 -0.90
N LYS A 58 -6.24 -16.60 -1.85
CA LYS A 58 -5.01 -17.41 -1.80
C LYS A 58 -3.74 -16.57 -1.75
N GLN A 59 -3.66 -15.48 -2.53
CA GLN A 59 -2.51 -14.57 -2.50
C GLN A 59 -2.30 -13.91 -1.13
N LEU A 60 -3.40 -13.69 -0.39
CA LEU A 60 -3.39 -13.11 0.96
C LEU A 60 -3.45 -14.16 2.08
N ASP A 61 -3.51 -15.46 1.74
CA ASP A 61 -3.76 -16.58 2.65
C ASP A 61 -5.08 -16.43 3.47
N ILE A 62 -6.08 -15.77 2.89
CA ILE A 62 -7.39 -15.50 3.51
C ILE A 62 -8.43 -16.50 2.96
N PRO A 63 -9.23 -17.17 3.83
CA PRO A 63 -10.24 -18.11 3.38
C PRO A 63 -11.34 -17.41 2.57
N VAL A 64 -11.85 -18.11 1.56
CA VAL A 64 -12.94 -17.64 0.69
C VAL A 64 -14.08 -18.65 0.71
N PHE A 65 -15.20 -18.29 1.31
CA PHE A 65 -16.44 -19.06 1.25
C PHE A 65 -17.10 -18.87 -0.13
N HIS A 66 -17.40 -19.98 -0.80
CA HIS A 66 -17.96 -20.00 -2.14
C HIS A 66 -18.73 -21.29 -2.41
N SER A 67 -19.58 -21.28 -3.44
CA SER A 67 -20.22 -22.47 -4.01
C SER A 67 -20.40 -22.26 -5.51
N PHE A 68 -20.02 -23.27 -6.31
CA PHE A 68 -20.24 -23.27 -7.76
C PHE A 68 -21.63 -23.76 -8.17
N GLU A 69 -22.36 -24.39 -7.23
CA GLU A 69 -23.68 -24.97 -7.47
C GLU A 69 -24.81 -24.04 -7.02
N GLU A 70 -24.57 -23.26 -5.97
CA GLU A 70 -25.53 -22.29 -5.44
C GLU A 70 -25.73 -21.15 -6.44
N LYS A 71 -27.00 -20.79 -6.68
CA LYS A 71 -27.39 -19.72 -7.60
C LYS A 71 -28.07 -18.56 -6.87
N ASP A 72 -28.47 -18.77 -5.62
CA ASP A 72 -29.06 -17.74 -4.77
C ASP A 72 -28.00 -17.11 -3.84
N PRO A 73 -27.63 -15.83 -4.06
CA PRO A 73 -26.65 -15.16 -3.22
C PRO A 73 -27.15 -14.94 -1.77
N VAL A 74 -28.46 -14.91 -1.53
CA VAL A 74 -29.03 -14.78 -0.18
C VAL A 74 -28.74 -16.04 0.63
N THR A 75 -29.01 -17.21 0.05
CA THR A 75 -28.71 -18.51 0.65
C THR A 75 -27.21 -18.67 0.90
N LEU A 76 -26.36 -18.34 -0.09
CA LEU A 76 -24.90 -18.39 0.07
C LEU A 76 -24.41 -17.48 1.21
N ALA A 77 -24.91 -16.24 1.29
CA ALA A 77 -24.52 -15.30 2.32
C ALA A 77 -24.94 -15.80 3.72
N GLY A 78 -26.14 -16.37 3.86
CA GLY A 78 -26.60 -16.98 5.10
C GLY A 78 -25.76 -18.19 5.54
N GLN A 79 -25.35 -19.05 4.60
CA GLN A 79 -24.46 -20.19 4.87
C GLN A 79 -23.06 -19.72 5.30
N SER A 80 -22.53 -18.68 4.65
CA SER A 80 -21.21 -18.12 4.99
C SER A 80 -21.15 -17.60 6.43
N LEU A 81 -22.25 -17.02 6.94
CA LEU A 81 -22.35 -16.53 8.31
C LEU A 81 -22.32 -17.67 9.33
N LYS A 82 -22.95 -18.82 9.01
CA LYS A 82 -22.88 -20.02 9.85
C LYS A 82 -21.46 -20.57 9.89
N GLN A 83 -20.81 -20.67 8.74
CA GLN A 83 -19.41 -21.14 8.66
C GLN A 83 -18.46 -20.21 9.43
N ALA A 84 -18.60 -18.89 9.27
CA ALA A 84 -17.79 -17.91 9.97
C ALA A 84 -17.83 -18.09 11.50
N ARG A 85 -19.02 -18.39 12.04
CA ARG A 85 -19.20 -18.65 13.48
C ARG A 85 -18.53 -19.95 13.92
N LEU A 86 -18.62 -21.01 13.11
CA LEU A 86 -18.00 -22.30 13.41
C LEU A 86 -16.46 -22.22 13.40
N GLU A 87 -15.88 -21.47 12.47
CA GLU A 87 -14.43 -21.30 12.33
C GLU A 87 -13.83 -20.19 13.22
N ALA A 88 -14.68 -19.53 14.02
CA ALA A 88 -14.33 -18.38 14.85
C ALA A 88 -13.65 -17.24 14.05
N ILE A 89 -14.16 -17.00 12.84
CA ILE A 89 -13.85 -15.83 12.02
C ILE A 89 -14.40 -14.58 12.71
N ASP A 90 -13.61 -13.51 12.76
CA ASP A 90 -14.01 -12.27 13.43
C ASP A 90 -14.53 -11.19 12.47
N ILE A 91 -14.19 -11.29 11.19
CA ILE A 91 -14.61 -10.36 10.14
C ILE A 91 -15.07 -11.15 8.91
N LEU A 92 -16.30 -10.92 8.48
CA LEU A 92 -16.89 -11.54 7.29
C LEU A 92 -17.14 -10.46 6.24
N ILE A 93 -16.50 -10.56 5.07
CA ILE A 93 -16.64 -9.58 4.00
C ILE A 93 -17.36 -10.23 2.82
N ILE A 94 -18.55 -9.74 2.50
CA ILE A 94 -19.42 -10.26 1.44
C ILE A 94 -19.25 -9.42 0.18
N ASP A 95 -18.64 -10.01 -0.86
CA ASP A 95 -18.50 -9.40 -2.18
C ASP A 95 -19.74 -9.69 -3.02
N THR A 96 -20.63 -8.71 -3.19
CA THR A 96 -21.87 -8.88 -3.96
C THR A 96 -21.66 -8.59 -5.45
N ALA A 97 -22.60 -9.05 -6.27
CA ALA A 97 -22.71 -8.61 -7.66
C ALA A 97 -22.85 -7.08 -7.76
N GLY A 98 -22.51 -6.54 -8.93
CA GLY A 98 -22.96 -5.20 -9.31
C GLY A 98 -23.33 -5.16 -10.78
N ARG A 99 -24.08 -4.12 -11.17
CA ARG A 99 -24.56 -3.92 -12.54
C ARG A 99 -24.10 -2.57 -13.09
N LEU A 100 -24.19 -2.44 -14.41
CA LEU A 100 -23.89 -1.19 -15.13
C LEU A 100 -24.89 -0.08 -14.80
N HIS A 101 -26.15 -0.46 -14.64
CA HIS A 101 -27.24 0.43 -14.23
C HIS A 101 -27.90 -0.12 -12.99
N ILE A 102 -28.49 0.79 -12.20
CA ILE A 102 -29.33 0.39 -11.09
C ILE A 102 -30.61 -0.19 -11.69
N ASP A 103 -30.91 -1.43 -11.33
CA ASP A 103 -32.19 -2.04 -11.64
C ASP A 103 -32.82 -2.60 -10.38
N GLU A 104 -34.16 -2.65 -10.38
CA GLU A 104 -34.95 -3.01 -9.20
C GLU A 104 -34.60 -4.41 -8.69
N ARG A 105 -34.30 -5.34 -9.61
CA ARG A 105 -33.97 -6.73 -9.26
C ARG A 105 -32.66 -6.81 -8.47
N LEU A 106 -31.62 -6.10 -8.87
CA LEU A 106 -30.37 -6.05 -8.11
C LEU A 106 -30.60 -5.41 -6.74
N MET A 107 -31.34 -4.31 -6.69
CA MET A 107 -31.58 -3.60 -5.44
C MET A 107 -32.39 -4.44 -4.44
N GLU A 108 -33.35 -5.22 -4.94
CA GLU A 108 -34.10 -6.19 -4.15
C GLU A 108 -33.22 -7.36 -3.67
N GLU A 109 -32.38 -7.91 -4.55
CA GLU A 109 -31.39 -8.94 -4.18
C GLU A 109 -30.47 -8.46 -3.05
N LEU A 110 -29.93 -7.23 -3.15
CA LEU A 110 -29.09 -6.63 -2.11
C LEU A 110 -29.84 -6.40 -0.79
N LYS A 111 -31.12 -5.99 -0.85
CA LYS A 111 -31.98 -5.89 0.35
C LYS A 111 -32.17 -7.26 1.00
N ASN A 112 -32.41 -8.30 0.22
CA ASN A 112 -32.63 -9.65 0.71
C ASN A 112 -31.37 -10.21 1.37
N ILE A 113 -30.19 -10.00 0.76
CA ILE A 113 -28.91 -10.35 1.37
C ILE A 113 -28.74 -9.60 2.70
N LYS A 114 -28.96 -8.27 2.71
CA LYS A 114 -28.85 -7.43 3.90
C LYS A 114 -29.76 -7.91 5.04
N GLN A 115 -31.00 -8.28 4.74
CA GLN A 115 -31.95 -8.81 5.72
C GLN A 115 -31.50 -10.18 6.26
N ALA A 116 -30.98 -11.04 5.40
CA ALA A 116 -30.55 -12.38 5.80
C ALA A 116 -29.32 -12.39 6.72
N VAL A 117 -28.36 -11.48 6.49
CA VAL A 117 -27.08 -11.46 7.24
C VAL A 117 -26.96 -10.34 8.26
N ASN A 118 -27.87 -9.35 8.24
CA ASN A 118 -27.89 -8.17 9.12
C ASN A 118 -26.49 -7.55 9.30
N PRO A 119 -25.89 -7.01 8.22
CA PRO A 119 -24.50 -6.56 8.23
C PRO A 119 -24.32 -5.41 9.24
N SER A 120 -23.17 -5.43 9.93
CA SER A 120 -22.76 -4.31 10.79
C SER A 120 -22.41 -3.06 9.98
N GLU A 121 -21.94 -3.26 8.74
CA GLU A 121 -21.54 -2.20 7.83
C GLU A 121 -21.93 -2.57 6.41
N THR A 122 -22.69 -1.70 5.73
CA THR A 122 -22.91 -1.77 4.29
C THR A 122 -22.04 -0.71 3.61
N LEU A 123 -21.01 -1.13 2.88
CA LEU A 123 -20.03 -0.23 2.27
C LEU A 123 -20.28 -0.08 0.77
N PHE A 124 -20.48 1.16 0.33
CA PHE A 124 -20.63 1.51 -1.07
C PHE A 124 -19.25 1.77 -1.71
N ILE A 125 -18.92 1.01 -2.74
CA ILE A 125 -17.67 1.13 -3.49
C ILE A 125 -17.91 2.02 -4.70
N ALA A 126 -17.20 3.14 -4.74
CA ALA A 126 -17.31 4.13 -5.80
C ALA A 126 -15.97 4.38 -6.47
N ASP A 127 -15.99 4.49 -7.78
CA ASP A 127 -14.82 4.89 -8.56
C ASP A 127 -14.69 6.42 -8.54
N ALA A 128 -13.52 6.91 -8.14
CA ALA A 128 -13.23 8.34 -8.07
C ALA A 128 -13.29 9.05 -9.43
N MET A 129 -13.15 8.30 -10.54
CA MET A 129 -13.19 8.84 -11.89
C MET A 129 -14.61 9.05 -12.43
N THR A 130 -15.63 8.38 -11.88
CA THR A 130 -17.01 8.36 -12.42
C THR A 130 -17.76 9.70 -12.26
N GLY A 131 -17.18 10.69 -11.57
CA GLY A 131 -17.66 12.07 -11.59
C GLY A 131 -19.07 12.24 -11.00
N GLN A 132 -19.96 12.95 -11.72
CA GLN A 132 -21.31 13.31 -11.24
C GLN A 132 -22.27 12.12 -11.24
N ASP A 133 -22.12 11.14 -12.13
CA ASP A 133 -23.01 9.98 -12.19
C ASP A 133 -22.93 9.15 -10.90
N ALA A 134 -21.73 9.02 -10.34
CA ALA A 134 -21.52 8.33 -9.07
C ALA A 134 -22.34 8.92 -7.91
N VAL A 135 -22.71 10.21 -7.99
CA VAL A 135 -23.50 10.90 -6.96
C VAL A 135 -24.94 10.41 -6.97
N ASN A 136 -25.56 10.36 -8.15
CA ASN A 136 -26.93 9.89 -8.32
C ASN A 136 -27.05 8.42 -7.92
N ILE A 137 -26.09 7.61 -8.35
CA ILE A 137 -26.02 6.19 -8.02
C ILE A 137 -25.86 6.00 -6.50
N ALA A 138 -24.94 6.72 -5.86
CA ALA A 138 -24.76 6.62 -4.42
C ALA A 138 -26.01 7.03 -3.63
N LYS A 139 -26.75 8.05 -4.12
CA LYS A 139 -28.03 8.47 -3.54
C LYS A 139 -29.05 7.33 -3.58
N GLU A 140 -29.25 6.73 -4.75
CA GLU A 140 -30.23 5.66 -4.94
C GLU A 140 -29.88 4.39 -4.14
N PHE A 141 -28.60 4.03 -4.07
CA PHE A 141 -28.12 2.95 -3.20
C PHE A 141 -28.40 3.24 -1.72
N ASN A 142 -28.18 4.48 -1.29
CA ASN A 142 -28.43 4.89 0.09
C ASN A 142 -29.92 4.89 0.44
N GLU A 143 -30.78 5.37 -0.45
CA GLU A 143 -32.24 5.41 -0.24
C GLU A 143 -32.85 4.00 -0.26
N THR A 144 -32.33 3.13 -1.11
CA THR A 144 -32.95 1.82 -1.36
C THR A 144 -32.37 0.72 -0.46
N VAL A 145 -31.05 0.54 -0.42
CA VAL A 145 -30.40 -0.53 0.38
C VAL A 145 -29.99 -0.01 1.76
N GLY A 146 -29.65 1.28 1.86
CA GLY A 146 -29.08 1.89 3.06
C GLY A 146 -27.60 1.55 3.16
N ILE A 147 -26.74 2.56 3.05
CA ILE A 147 -25.29 2.41 3.16
C ILE A 147 -24.79 3.10 4.43
N ASP A 148 -23.70 2.60 5.00
CA ASP A 148 -23.13 3.05 6.28
C ASP A 148 -21.78 3.75 6.08
N GLY A 149 -21.10 3.46 4.97
CA GLY A 149 -19.86 4.10 4.60
C GLY A 149 -19.53 3.94 3.13
N ILE A 150 -18.53 4.69 2.68
CA ILE A 150 -18.06 4.69 1.30
C ILE A 150 -16.58 4.31 1.27
N ILE A 151 -16.19 3.56 0.24
CA ILE A 151 -14.79 3.37 -0.13
C ILE A 151 -14.59 3.90 -1.55
N LEU A 152 -13.60 4.77 -1.72
CA LEU A 152 -13.26 5.33 -3.03
C LEU A 152 -12.11 4.56 -3.65
N THR A 153 -12.26 4.08 -4.86
CA THR A 153 -11.19 3.40 -5.61
C THR A 153 -10.56 4.33 -6.65
N LYS A 154 -9.40 3.95 -7.17
CA LYS A 154 -8.67 4.66 -8.25
C LYS A 154 -8.30 6.10 -7.88
N MET A 155 -7.95 6.33 -6.62
CA MET A 155 -7.53 7.64 -6.08
C MET A 155 -6.06 7.97 -6.40
N ASP A 156 -5.39 7.12 -7.17
CA ASP A 156 -4.05 7.28 -7.73
C ASP A 156 -4.02 7.99 -9.09
N GLY A 157 -5.16 8.06 -9.80
CA GLY A 157 -5.29 8.84 -11.03
C GLY A 157 -5.46 10.34 -10.79
N ASP A 158 -5.60 11.10 -11.89
CA ASP A 158 -5.85 12.56 -11.89
C ASP A 158 -7.22 12.97 -11.32
N ALA A 159 -7.96 12.03 -10.71
CA ALA A 159 -9.24 12.29 -10.10
C ALA A 159 -9.06 13.25 -8.89
N ARG A 160 -9.40 14.53 -9.10
CA ARG A 160 -9.25 15.63 -8.12
C ARG A 160 -10.23 15.55 -6.93
N GLY A 161 -10.58 14.35 -6.46
CA GLY A 161 -11.41 14.11 -5.28
C GLY A 161 -12.82 14.73 -5.29
N GLY A 162 -13.26 15.36 -6.39
CA GLY A 162 -14.58 16.01 -6.47
C GLY A 162 -15.73 15.02 -6.27
N ALA A 163 -15.60 13.80 -6.81
CA ALA A 163 -16.58 12.73 -6.60
C ALA A 163 -16.72 12.38 -5.10
N ALA A 164 -15.63 12.39 -4.34
CA ALA A 164 -15.64 12.15 -2.89
C ALA A 164 -16.53 13.17 -2.16
N LEU A 165 -16.34 14.45 -2.50
CA LEU A 165 -17.06 15.55 -1.87
C LEU A 165 -18.56 15.50 -2.22
N SER A 166 -18.88 15.28 -3.49
CA SER A 166 -20.25 15.21 -3.96
C SER A 166 -21.02 14.02 -3.39
N ILE A 167 -20.42 12.82 -3.39
CA ILE A 167 -21.06 11.62 -2.82
C ILE A 167 -21.31 11.82 -1.33
N ARG A 168 -20.33 12.35 -0.57
CA ARG A 168 -20.52 12.62 0.86
C ARG A 168 -21.61 13.67 1.09
N SER A 169 -21.64 14.73 0.29
CA SER A 169 -22.66 15.80 0.40
C SER A 169 -24.08 15.27 0.22
N VAL A 170 -24.28 14.32 -0.69
CA VAL A 170 -25.62 13.77 -1.00
C VAL A 170 -26.00 12.62 -0.07
N THR A 171 -25.09 11.70 0.22
CA THR A 171 -25.38 10.52 1.06
C THR A 171 -25.31 10.82 2.55
N SER A 172 -24.60 11.88 2.94
CA SER A 172 -24.23 12.18 4.34
C SER A 172 -23.47 11.04 5.05
N LYS A 173 -22.90 10.10 4.30
CA LYS A 173 -22.16 8.95 4.84
C LYS A 173 -20.65 9.21 4.85
N PRO A 174 -19.92 8.68 5.85
CA PRO A 174 -18.48 8.84 5.92
C PRO A 174 -17.77 8.02 4.83
N ILE A 175 -16.71 8.61 4.26
CA ILE A 175 -15.74 7.84 3.48
C ILE A 175 -14.77 7.22 4.47
N LYS A 176 -14.61 5.89 4.43
CA LYS A 176 -13.83 5.12 5.41
C LYS A 176 -12.44 4.77 4.91
N PHE A 177 -12.34 4.39 3.63
CA PHE A 177 -11.09 3.98 3.00
C PHE A 177 -10.95 4.55 1.59
N ILE A 178 -9.72 4.56 1.11
CA ILE A 178 -9.35 4.88 -0.27
C ILE A 178 -8.44 3.80 -0.85
N GLY A 179 -8.69 3.40 -2.09
CA GLY A 179 -7.80 2.57 -2.89
C GLY A 179 -6.85 3.45 -3.70
N THR A 180 -5.55 3.30 -3.47
CA THR A 180 -4.48 4.13 -4.04
C THR A 180 -3.67 3.43 -5.14
N GLY A 181 -4.28 2.44 -5.81
CA GLY A 181 -3.68 1.71 -6.94
C GLY A 181 -4.28 0.32 -7.11
N GLU A 182 -3.68 -0.52 -7.94
CA GLU A 182 -4.22 -1.85 -8.26
C GLU A 182 -3.75 -2.96 -7.32
N LYS A 183 -2.56 -2.80 -6.71
CA LYS A 183 -1.99 -3.84 -5.84
C LYS A 183 -2.82 -4.03 -4.57
N ILE A 184 -2.75 -5.24 -4.02
CA ILE A 184 -3.61 -5.71 -2.92
C ILE A 184 -3.29 -5.00 -1.59
N ASP A 185 -2.09 -4.44 -1.46
CA ASP A 185 -1.67 -3.64 -0.31
C ASP A 185 -2.01 -2.15 -0.43
N MET A 186 -2.50 -1.70 -1.60
CA MET A 186 -2.82 -0.28 -1.86
C MET A 186 -4.26 0.05 -1.43
N ILE A 187 -4.50 0.01 -0.12
CA ILE A 187 -5.69 0.53 0.55
C ILE A 187 -5.27 1.30 1.81
N GLU A 188 -5.82 2.50 1.99
CA GLU A 188 -5.47 3.39 3.09
C GLU A 188 -6.75 3.91 3.75
N GLN A 189 -6.69 4.21 5.05
CA GLN A 189 -7.80 4.87 5.74
C GLN A 189 -8.01 6.28 5.18
N PHE A 190 -9.26 6.68 5.02
CA PHE A 190 -9.57 8.01 4.51
C PHE A 190 -9.37 9.07 5.60
N TYR A 191 -8.54 10.06 5.28
CA TYR A 191 -8.34 11.25 6.11
C TYR A 191 -8.71 12.50 5.30
N PRO A 192 -9.75 13.27 5.71
CA PRO A 192 -10.22 14.44 4.97
C PRO A 192 -9.10 15.47 4.69
N ASP A 193 -8.28 15.77 5.69
CA ASP A 193 -7.23 16.79 5.59
C ASP A 193 -6.15 16.42 4.57
N ARG A 194 -5.86 15.12 4.44
CA ARG A 194 -4.90 14.56 3.48
C ARG A 194 -5.40 14.72 2.06
N ILE A 195 -6.67 14.38 1.84
CA ILE A 195 -7.31 14.52 0.53
C ILE A 195 -7.44 15.99 0.15
N ALA A 196 -7.84 16.87 1.07
CA ALA A 196 -7.87 18.30 0.83
C ALA A 196 -6.49 18.85 0.44
N SER A 197 -5.43 18.45 1.15
CA SER A 197 -4.05 18.84 0.84
C SER A 197 -3.58 18.33 -0.52
N ARG A 198 -3.96 17.09 -0.90
CA ARG A 198 -3.66 16.52 -2.23
C ARG A 198 -4.39 17.27 -3.34
N ILE A 199 -5.66 17.62 -3.15
CA ILE A 199 -6.45 18.41 -4.10
C ILE A 199 -5.87 19.82 -4.27
N LEU A 200 -5.43 20.44 -3.17
CA LEU A 200 -4.81 21.77 -3.15
C LEU A 200 -3.35 21.75 -3.65
N GLY A 201 -2.83 20.60 -4.07
CA GLY A 201 -1.47 20.45 -4.60
C GLY A 201 -0.37 20.67 -3.54
N MET A 202 -0.73 20.69 -2.25
CA MET A 202 0.22 20.98 -1.17
C MET A 202 1.00 19.75 -0.71
N GLY A 203 0.67 18.54 -1.18
CA GLY A 203 1.44 17.33 -0.89
C GLY A 203 1.35 16.91 0.58
N ASP A 204 1.11 15.63 0.80
CA ASP A 204 0.75 15.12 2.11
C ASP A 204 2.00 14.89 2.99
N VAL A 205 2.45 15.95 3.67
CA VAL A 205 3.55 15.90 4.65
C VAL A 205 3.26 14.91 5.77
N LEU A 206 1.98 14.70 6.12
CA LEU A 206 1.55 13.80 7.18
C LEU A 206 1.60 12.33 6.74
N SER A 207 1.18 11.99 5.52
CA SER A 207 1.35 10.63 4.99
C SER A 207 2.82 10.21 4.85
N LEU A 208 3.73 11.16 4.62
CA LEU A 208 5.16 10.90 4.64
C LEU A 208 5.67 10.53 6.03
N ILE A 209 5.11 11.16 7.07
CA ILE A 209 5.45 10.85 8.47
C ILE A 209 4.87 9.48 8.84
N ASP A 210 3.63 9.17 8.47
CA ASP A 210 3.01 7.87 8.76
C ASP A 210 3.66 6.71 8.02
N LYS A 211 3.96 6.85 6.72
CA LYS A 211 4.70 5.82 5.97
C LYS A 211 6.13 5.69 6.47
N ALA A 212 6.74 6.79 6.92
CA ALA A 212 7.99 6.70 7.67
C ALA A 212 7.77 5.99 9.02
N GLN A 213 6.65 6.16 9.72
CA GLN A 213 6.40 5.43 10.97
C GLN A 213 6.10 3.94 10.73
N GLU A 214 5.33 3.57 9.71
CA GLU A 214 5.04 2.16 9.36
C GLU A 214 6.26 1.43 8.80
N SER A 215 7.17 2.13 8.12
CA SER A 215 8.43 1.54 7.63
C SER A 215 9.55 1.57 8.66
N PHE A 216 9.38 2.28 9.77
CA PHE A 216 10.32 2.30 10.88
C PHE A 216 9.72 1.51 12.04
N ASP A 217 9.94 0.20 12.04
CA ASP A 217 9.75 -0.64 13.21
C ASP A 217 10.41 0.02 14.44
N GLU A 218 9.68 0.14 15.55
CA GLU A 218 10.17 0.73 16.82
C GLU A 218 11.44 0.04 17.35
N LEU A 219 11.71 -1.18 16.89
CA LEU A 219 12.94 -1.93 17.16
C LEU A 219 14.15 -1.45 16.32
N GLU A 220 13.93 -0.97 15.09
CA GLU A 220 15.00 -0.48 14.22
C GLU A 220 15.47 0.93 14.59
N THR A 221 14.61 1.76 15.17
CA THR A 221 15.01 3.12 15.60
C THR A 221 16.07 3.06 16.70
N ALA A 222 15.99 2.09 17.61
CA ALA A 222 16.99 1.90 18.66
C ALA A 222 18.35 1.42 18.11
N ASP A 223 18.35 0.48 17.16
CA ASP A 223 19.56 -0.06 16.54
C ASP A 223 20.20 0.93 15.56
N LEU A 224 19.39 1.65 14.78
CA LEU A 224 19.86 2.77 13.96
C LEU A 224 20.43 3.87 14.84
N GLN A 225 19.77 4.28 15.93
CA GLN A 225 20.29 5.29 16.85
C GLN A 225 21.59 4.84 17.54
N LYS A 226 21.70 3.58 17.97
CA LYS A 226 22.94 3.00 18.51
C LYS A 226 24.07 3.01 17.49
N LYS A 227 23.81 2.55 16.25
CA LYS A 227 24.79 2.55 15.16
C LYS A 227 25.14 3.96 14.68
N PHE A 228 24.23 4.93 14.81
CA PHE A 228 24.47 6.36 14.57
C PHE A 228 25.42 6.97 15.62
N LEU A 229 25.41 6.47 16.86
CA LEU A 229 26.27 6.93 17.95
C LEU A 229 27.73 6.43 17.79
N GLU A 230 27.94 5.24 17.25
CA GLU A 230 29.22 4.49 17.29
C GLU A 230 30.23 4.74 16.13
N ASP A 231 30.03 5.75 15.27
CA ASP A 231 30.99 6.15 14.21
C ASP A 231 31.35 5.03 13.18
N SER A 232 30.52 3.98 13.13
CA SER A 232 30.81 2.68 12.53
C SER A 232 30.00 2.39 11.25
N PHE A 233 29.73 3.38 10.41
CA PHE A 233 29.09 3.11 9.11
C PHE A 233 29.98 2.20 8.24
N THR A 234 29.54 0.95 8.01
CA THR A 234 30.27 -0.11 7.29
C THR A 234 29.75 -0.31 5.86
N PHE A 235 30.40 -1.17 5.06
CA PHE A 235 29.84 -1.59 3.76
C PHE A 235 28.61 -2.48 3.90
N GLU A 236 28.47 -3.18 5.03
CA GLU A 236 27.31 -4.01 5.32
C GLU A 236 26.06 -3.14 5.51
N ASP A 237 26.19 -2.06 6.27
CA ASP A 237 25.10 -1.08 6.43
C ASP A 237 24.75 -0.40 5.10
N LEU A 238 25.73 -0.12 4.24
CA LEU A 238 25.47 0.41 2.90
C LEU A 238 24.61 -0.57 2.07
N ARG A 239 24.97 -1.85 2.04
CA ARG A 239 24.23 -2.87 1.29
C ARG A 239 22.80 -3.02 1.82
N ASP A 240 22.65 -3.13 3.12
CA ASP A 240 21.35 -3.39 3.74
C ASP A 240 20.39 -2.22 3.53
N ASN A 241 20.89 -0.97 3.60
CA ASN A 241 20.12 0.21 3.25
C ASN A 241 19.73 0.25 1.76
N LEU A 242 20.63 -0.15 0.86
CA LEU A 242 20.33 -0.22 -0.57
C LEU A 242 19.26 -1.27 -0.91
N ARG A 243 19.28 -2.42 -0.22
CA ARG A 243 18.23 -3.45 -0.33
C ARG A 243 16.86 -2.91 0.10
N LYS A 244 16.81 -2.18 1.22
CA LYS A 244 15.58 -1.53 1.70
C LYS A 244 15.04 -0.53 0.68
N ILE A 245 15.89 0.36 0.18
CA ILE A 245 15.50 1.36 -0.84
C ILE A 245 14.95 0.67 -2.10
N ARG A 246 15.58 -0.42 -2.55
CA ARG A 246 15.11 -1.21 -3.70
C ARG A 246 13.76 -1.89 -3.44
N SER A 247 13.51 -2.36 -2.21
CA SER A 247 12.24 -2.98 -1.84
C SER A 247 11.06 -2.01 -1.81
N MET A 248 11.32 -0.70 -1.68
CA MET A 248 10.32 0.36 -1.64
C MET A 248 9.78 0.75 -3.03
N GLY A 249 10.28 0.17 -4.12
CA GLY A 249 9.78 0.38 -5.49
C GLY A 249 10.60 1.37 -6.33
N PRO A 250 10.03 1.92 -7.43
CA PRO A 250 10.74 2.84 -8.31
C PRO A 250 11.17 4.10 -7.57
N LEU A 251 12.48 4.35 -7.52
CA LEU A 251 13.10 5.50 -6.87
C LEU A 251 12.58 6.86 -7.39
N GLU A 252 12.06 6.90 -8.60
CA GLU A 252 11.38 8.07 -9.18
C GLU A 252 10.20 8.54 -8.32
N ASN A 253 9.46 7.60 -7.71
CA ASN A 253 8.35 7.91 -6.81
C ASN A 253 8.86 8.45 -5.47
N ILE A 254 10.01 7.99 -4.98
CA ILE A 254 10.61 8.49 -3.72
C ILE A 254 11.25 9.85 -3.93
N LEU A 255 11.93 10.07 -5.06
CA LEU A 255 12.61 11.33 -5.39
C LEU A 255 11.63 12.46 -5.73
N SER A 256 10.48 12.13 -6.35
CA SER A 256 9.39 13.08 -6.58
C SER A 256 8.69 13.53 -5.29
N MET A 257 8.89 12.79 -4.18
CA MET A 257 8.36 13.12 -2.86
C MET A 257 9.26 14.06 -2.04
N ILE A 258 10.48 14.40 -2.48
CA ILE A 258 11.40 15.30 -1.76
C ILE A 258 11.19 16.77 -2.21
N PRO A 259 10.72 17.67 -1.33
CA PRO A 259 10.48 19.08 -1.68
C PRO A 259 11.77 19.78 -2.12
N GLY A 260 11.72 20.47 -3.27
CA GLY A 260 12.84 21.25 -3.80
C GLY A 260 13.82 20.49 -4.71
N MET A 261 13.74 19.16 -4.82
CA MET A 261 14.62 18.35 -5.67
C MET A 261 13.97 17.91 -7.00
N GLY A 262 12.63 17.92 -7.08
CA GLY A 262 11.88 17.47 -8.26
C GLY A 262 12.12 18.28 -9.55
N LYS A 263 12.64 19.52 -9.47
CA LYS A 263 12.99 20.33 -10.66
C LYS A 263 14.43 20.13 -11.14
N GLN A 264 15.35 19.67 -10.29
CA GLN A 264 16.76 19.50 -10.64
C GLN A 264 17.11 18.09 -11.15
N LEU A 265 16.19 17.13 -11.03
CA LEU A 265 16.44 15.72 -11.38
C LEU A 265 15.50 15.18 -12.49
N LYS A 266 14.71 16.04 -13.14
CA LYS A 266 13.96 15.64 -14.35
C LYS A 266 14.95 15.17 -15.42
N GLY A 267 14.95 13.86 -15.72
CA GLY A 267 15.82 13.24 -16.72
C GLY A 267 17.02 12.46 -16.16
N VAL A 268 17.13 12.30 -14.84
CA VAL A 268 18.10 11.35 -14.26
C VAL A 268 17.46 9.98 -14.20
N ASP A 269 17.76 9.14 -15.19
CA ASP A 269 17.37 7.74 -15.21
C ASP A 269 18.19 6.99 -14.15
N VAL A 270 17.56 6.64 -13.04
CA VAL A 270 18.25 5.92 -11.96
C VAL A 270 18.28 4.45 -12.33
N ASP A 271 19.34 4.05 -13.04
CA ASP A 271 19.53 2.68 -13.51
C ASP A 271 19.58 1.70 -12.32
N GLN A 272 18.52 0.89 -12.19
CA GLN A 272 18.41 -0.13 -11.14
C GLN A 272 19.56 -1.15 -11.18
N LYS A 273 20.19 -1.34 -12.34
CA LYS A 273 21.33 -2.25 -12.50
C LYS A 273 22.55 -1.77 -11.71
N GLN A 274 22.68 -0.47 -11.45
CA GLN A 274 23.75 0.07 -10.62
C GLN A 274 23.65 -0.42 -9.17
N PHE A 275 22.44 -0.53 -8.61
CA PHE A 275 22.26 -1.04 -7.25
C PHE A 275 22.65 -2.50 -7.12
N ILE A 276 22.26 -3.32 -8.10
CA ILE A 276 22.64 -4.74 -8.18
C ILE A 276 24.17 -4.85 -8.25
N LYS A 277 24.82 -3.96 -9.01
CA LYS A 277 26.29 -3.92 -9.13
C LYS A 277 26.98 -3.58 -7.81
N VAL A 278 26.45 -2.61 -7.07
CA VAL A 278 26.97 -2.25 -5.74
C VAL A 278 26.80 -3.41 -4.75
N GLU A 279 25.65 -4.06 -4.78
CA GLU A 279 25.35 -5.24 -3.94
C GLU A 279 26.34 -6.39 -4.22
N ALA A 280 26.53 -6.75 -5.49
CA ALA A 280 27.48 -7.79 -5.89
C ALA A 280 28.93 -7.48 -5.46
N ILE A 281 29.35 -6.20 -5.53
CA ILE A 281 30.67 -5.75 -5.07
C ILE A 281 30.81 -5.93 -3.56
N VAL A 282 29.80 -5.54 -2.77
CA VAL A 282 29.86 -5.68 -1.30
C VAL A 282 29.80 -7.15 -0.88
N ASP A 283 28.97 -7.96 -1.54
CA ASP A 283 28.85 -9.38 -1.24
C ASP A 283 30.14 -10.16 -1.54
N SER A 284 30.95 -9.69 -2.50
CA SER A 284 32.29 -10.24 -2.81
C SER A 284 33.37 -9.90 -1.77
N MET A 285 33.08 -8.98 -0.83
CA MET A 285 33.97 -8.66 0.30
C MET A 285 33.82 -9.69 1.43
N THR A 286 34.91 -9.93 2.15
CA THR A 286 34.86 -10.68 3.42
C THR A 286 34.23 -9.83 4.53
N PRO A 287 33.66 -10.43 5.59
CA PRO A 287 33.09 -9.68 6.72
C PRO A 287 34.08 -8.69 7.36
N ALA A 288 35.36 -9.04 7.42
CA ALA A 288 36.41 -8.14 7.92
C ALA A 288 36.63 -6.93 7.02
N GLU A 289 36.62 -7.12 5.70
CA GLU A 289 36.74 -6.04 4.71
C GLU A 289 35.51 -5.11 4.72
N ARG A 290 34.31 -5.67 4.94
CA ARG A 290 33.07 -4.88 5.04
C ARG A 290 33.08 -3.95 6.25
N ARG A 291 33.52 -4.45 7.41
CA ARG A 291 33.62 -3.69 8.66
C ARG A 291 34.79 -2.71 8.69
N HIS A 292 35.88 -3.04 8.00
CA HIS A 292 37.10 -2.23 7.99
C HIS A 292 37.53 -1.88 6.56
N PRO A 293 36.97 -0.81 5.96
CA PRO A 293 37.33 -0.34 4.61
C PRO A 293 38.82 -0.06 4.38
N LYS A 294 39.59 0.17 5.46
CA LYS A 294 41.04 0.41 5.42
C LYS A 294 41.82 -0.83 4.98
N LEU A 295 41.25 -2.03 5.09
CA LEU A 295 41.90 -3.29 4.69
C LEU A 295 41.97 -3.46 3.16
N LEU A 296 41.19 -2.69 2.39
CA LEU A 296 41.06 -2.83 0.94
C LEU A 296 42.30 -2.30 0.18
N ASN A 297 43.31 -3.16 0.03
CA ASN A 297 44.47 -2.92 -0.83
C ASN A 297 44.19 -3.31 -2.30
N GLY A 298 45.15 -3.03 -3.20
CA GLY A 298 44.98 -3.29 -4.64
C GLY A 298 44.68 -4.76 -4.99
N SER A 299 45.33 -5.71 -4.31
CA SER A 299 45.10 -7.15 -4.50
C SER A 299 43.67 -7.55 -4.11
N ARG A 300 43.17 -7.08 -2.96
CA ARG A 300 41.80 -7.34 -2.50
C ARG A 300 40.76 -6.72 -3.43
N LYS A 301 41.00 -5.51 -3.92
CA LYS A 301 40.10 -4.87 -4.90
C LYS A 301 40.02 -5.66 -6.21
N LYS A 302 41.14 -6.23 -6.68
CA LYS A 302 41.18 -7.10 -7.86
C LYS A 302 40.38 -8.38 -7.64
N ARG A 303 40.53 -9.02 -6.48
CA ARG A 303 39.72 -10.18 -6.06
C ARG A 303 38.23 -9.87 -6.04
N ILE A 304 37.83 -8.75 -5.44
CA ILE A 304 36.43 -8.31 -5.34
C ILE A 304 35.84 -8.03 -6.73
N ALA A 305 36.59 -7.33 -7.58
CA ALA A 305 36.19 -7.05 -8.96
C ALA A 305 35.92 -8.35 -9.73
N MET A 306 36.82 -9.33 -9.65
CA MET A 306 36.64 -10.65 -10.27
C MET A 306 35.44 -11.42 -9.69
N GLY A 307 35.27 -11.43 -8.37
CA GLY A 307 34.17 -12.13 -7.70
C GLY A 307 32.78 -11.54 -7.97
N SER A 308 32.72 -10.23 -8.25
CA SER A 308 31.47 -9.52 -8.54
C SER A 308 31.16 -9.38 -10.03
N GLY A 309 32.06 -9.84 -10.92
CA GLY A 309 31.94 -9.60 -12.36
C GLY A 309 32.05 -8.12 -12.75
N THR A 310 32.76 -7.31 -11.95
CA THR A 310 32.91 -5.86 -12.14
C THR A 310 34.37 -5.46 -12.36
N SER A 311 34.61 -4.17 -12.63
CA SER A 311 35.96 -3.64 -12.77
C SER A 311 36.51 -3.10 -11.45
N VAL A 312 37.84 -3.00 -11.33
CA VAL A 312 38.48 -2.32 -10.17
C VAL A 312 38.07 -0.85 -10.06
N VAL A 313 37.69 -0.21 -11.18
CA VAL A 313 37.16 1.15 -11.21
C VAL A 313 35.82 1.22 -10.49
N ASP A 314 34.93 0.25 -10.73
CA ASP A 314 33.63 0.15 -10.05
C ASP A 314 33.80 -0.05 -8.54
N VAL A 315 34.71 -0.94 -8.14
CA VAL A 315 35.04 -1.16 -6.73
C VAL A 315 35.53 0.13 -6.07
N ASN A 316 36.37 0.91 -6.74
CA ASN A 316 36.81 2.21 -6.24
C ASN A 316 35.68 3.24 -6.15
N ARG A 317 34.71 3.21 -7.07
CA ARG A 317 33.52 4.05 -7.04
C ARG A 317 32.68 3.77 -5.79
N VAL A 318 32.44 2.48 -5.49
CA VAL A 318 31.71 2.06 -4.27
C VAL A 318 32.43 2.50 -3.00
N ILE A 319 33.75 2.33 -2.94
CA ILE A 319 34.56 2.78 -1.80
C ILE A 319 34.46 4.32 -1.61
N LYS A 320 34.43 5.07 -2.72
CA LYS A 320 34.28 6.53 -2.68
C LYS A 320 32.89 6.93 -2.16
N GLN A 321 31.84 6.30 -2.66
CA GLN A 321 30.45 6.54 -2.24
C GLN A 321 30.26 6.27 -0.74
N GLN A 322 30.81 5.16 -0.23
CA GLN A 322 30.77 4.86 1.20
C GLN A 322 31.46 5.93 2.05
N LYS A 323 32.62 6.43 1.60
CA LYS A 323 33.36 7.51 2.28
C LYS A 323 32.59 8.83 2.27
N GLU A 324 31.95 9.16 1.15
CA GLU A 324 31.13 10.38 1.02
C GLU A 324 29.90 10.32 1.91
N MET A 325 29.21 9.18 1.95
CA MET A 325 28.07 8.99 2.84
C MET A 325 28.50 9.04 4.31
N LYS A 326 29.64 8.44 4.66
CA LYS A 326 30.23 8.57 6.00
C LYS A 326 30.57 10.02 6.36
N LYS A 327 31.10 10.82 5.42
CA LYS A 327 31.36 12.25 5.62
C LYS A 327 30.07 13.05 5.81
N MET A 328 29.03 12.73 5.05
CA MET A 328 27.71 13.36 5.17
C MET A 328 27.09 13.07 6.54
N LEU A 329 27.09 11.80 6.98
CA LEU A 329 26.61 11.39 8.30
C LEU A 329 27.39 12.08 9.44
N LYS A 330 28.72 12.22 9.30
CA LYS A 330 29.54 12.99 10.26
C LYS A 330 29.19 14.48 10.30
N ARG A 331 28.82 15.09 9.17
CA ARG A 331 28.35 16.49 9.13
C ARG A 331 27.00 16.66 9.81
N PHE A 332 26.12 15.67 9.71
CA PHE A 332 24.86 15.64 10.46
C PHE A 332 25.07 15.50 11.98
N LYS A 333 26.08 14.74 12.41
CA LYS A 333 26.49 14.61 13.83
C LYS A 333 26.96 15.93 14.46
N GLY A 334 27.46 16.89 13.66
CA GLY A 334 28.05 18.14 14.14
C GLY A 334 27.11 19.34 14.27
N LYS A 335 25.86 19.26 13.78
CA LYS A 335 24.88 20.35 13.89
C LYS A 335 23.57 19.82 14.45
N GLY A 336 23.46 19.83 15.77
CA GLY A 336 22.19 19.62 16.44
C GLY A 336 21.15 20.68 16.04
N LYS A 337 19.94 20.21 15.73
CA LYS A 337 18.64 20.83 16.07
C LYS A 337 18.38 22.32 15.81
N LYS A 338 19.11 23.05 14.95
CA LYS A 338 18.71 24.40 14.48
C LYS A 338 19.39 24.78 13.17
N GLY A 339 18.58 25.00 12.12
CA GLY A 339 18.98 25.71 10.89
C GLY A 339 19.44 24.82 9.74
N MET A 340 18.49 24.17 9.06
CA MET A 340 18.78 23.49 7.79
C MET A 340 18.74 24.51 6.64
N ARG A 341 19.91 24.96 6.20
CA ARG A 341 20.09 25.56 4.88
C ARG A 341 20.93 24.58 4.07
N MET A 342 20.28 23.84 3.17
CA MET A 342 20.93 22.84 2.31
C MET A 342 21.91 23.56 1.37
N PRO A 343 23.20 23.14 1.28
CA PRO A 343 24.08 23.61 0.23
C PRO A 343 23.62 23.04 -1.11
N ALA A 344 23.41 23.92 -2.09
CA ALA A 344 23.19 23.55 -3.48
C ALA A 344 24.44 22.88 -4.08
N GLY A 345 24.23 21.82 -4.87
CA GLY A 345 25.25 21.25 -5.75
C GLY A 345 25.67 19.83 -5.41
N PHE A 346 24.90 18.84 -5.89
CA PHE A 346 25.46 17.56 -6.28
C PHE A 346 25.92 17.67 -7.75
N PRO A 347 27.12 17.21 -8.13
CA PRO A 347 27.45 17.05 -9.54
C PRO A 347 26.71 15.83 -10.11
N PRO A 348 26.25 15.89 -11.38
CA PRO A 348 25.53 14.80 -12.02
C PRO A 348 26.46 13.61 -12.31
N PHE A 349 25.81 12.48 -12.55
CA PHE A 349 26.36 11.13 -12.69
C PHE A 349 27.46 10.97 -13.73
#